data_AF-A0A927N4L4-F1
#
_entry.id   AF-A0A927N4L4-F1
#
_cell.length_a   1.000
_cell.length_b   1.000
_cell.length_c   1.000
_cell.angle_alpha   90.00
_cell.angle_beta   90.00
_cell.angle_gamma   90.00
#
_symmetry.space_group_name_H-M   'P 1'
#
loop_
_entity.id
_entity.type
_entity.pdbx_description
1 polymer ?
#
loop_
_entity_poly.entity_id
_entity_poly.type
_entity_poly.pdbx_seq_one_letter_code
_entity_poly.pdbx_strand_id
1 'polypeptide(L)'
;MKAPKFRRAQVPWMLCAVAVLIVGGAWVVVDLTTDPFPGYAIGTGTPPPRPVIDERHEVREELDPVEGPPMALPGKLPPGYGLPDDYSATAEYHARSFVRELVLGKDERALARHAHIPATGGTSSGSGPGGVSLCVEDADDDENWCPALPGRDLVRTLGSVRVVIQPTIDAPPGVREAWQSITFTTDLDKVTWLH
;
A
#
# COMPACT_ATOMS: atom_id res chain seq x y z
N MET A 1 36.02 -51.58 39.70
CA MET A 1 34.98 -52.14 38.80
C MET A 1 33.69 -51.37 38.99
N LYS A 2 33.08 -50.95 37.86
CA LYS A 2 31.70 -50.43 37.62
C LYS A 2 31.16 -49.25 38.46
N ALA A 3 31.07 -48.09 37.83
CA ALA A 3 30.17 -47.00 38.21
C ALA A 3 28.78 -47.17 37.54
N PRO A 4 27.67 -46.79 38.20
CA PRO A 4 26.31 -46.95 37.67
C PRO A 4 25.94 -45.87 36.64
N LYS A 5 25.26 -46.29 35.57
CA LYS A 5 24.67 -45.43 34.53
C LYS A 5 23.41 -44.74 35.04
N PHE A 6 23.43 -43.41 35.15
CA PHE A 6 22.24 -42.58 35.33
C PHE A 6 21.54 -42.38 33.98
N ARG A 7 20.34 -42.96 33.80
CA ARG A 7 19.41 -42.58 32.73
C ARG A 7 18.62 -41.36 33.22
N ARG A 8 18.85 -40.18 32.66
CA ARG A 8 17.97 -39.01 32.85
C ARG A 8 16.79 -39.12 31.89
N ALA A 9 15.60 -39.11 32.47
CA ALA A 9 14.31 -39.21 31.79
C ALA A 9 14.04 -37.97 30.92
N GLN A 10 13.89 -38.18 29.61
CA GLN A 10 13.43 -37.19 28.62
C GLN A 10 11.89 -37.12 28.57
N VAL A 11 11.22 -36.83 29.69
CA VAL A 11 9.74 -36.76 29.70
C VAL A 11 9.17 -35.58 30.49
N PRO A 12 9.59 -34.32 30.23
CA PRO A 12 8.73 -33.19 30.60
C PRO A 12 8.28 -32.29 29.44
N TRP A 13 8.93 -32.31 28.27
CA TRP A 13 8.58 -31.36 27.19
C TRP A 13 7.29 -31.76 26.44
N MET A 14 7.10 -33.05 26.14
CA MET A 14 5.95 -33.49 25.32
C MET A 14 4.59 -33.21 25.99
N LEU A 15 4.52 -33.20 27.32
CA LEU A 15 3.28 -32.85 28.03
C LEU A 15 2.93 -31.36 27.89
N CYS A 16 3.91 -30.47 27.83
CA CYS A 16 3.66 -29.04 27.61
C CYS A 16 3.16 -28.76 26.18
N ALA A 17 3.69 -29.46 25.17
CA ALA A 17 3.28 -29.25 23.78
C ALA A 17 1.81 -29.64 23.51
N VAL A 18 1.32 -30.71 24.16
CA VAL A 18 -0.08 -31.16 24.02
C VAL A 18 -1.05 -30.22 24.74
N ALA A 19 -0.67 -29.65 25.89
CA ALA A 19 -1.53 -28.73 26.62
C ALA A 19 -1.78 -27.42 25.84
N VAL A 20 -0.77 -26.90 25.12
CA VAL A 20 -0.89 -25.67 24.32
C VAL A 20 -1.84 -25.87 23.14
N LEU A 21 -1.84 -27.05 22.50
CA LEU A 21 -2.76 -27.35 21.39
C LEU A 21 -4.23 -27.47 21.83
N ILE A 22 -4.50 -27.97 23.03
CA ILE A 22 -5.87 -28.10 23.55
C ILE A 22 -6.45 -26.72 23.92
N VAL A 23 -5.64 -25.85 24.52
CA VAL A 23 -6.08 -24.48 24.86
C VAL A 23 -6.22 -23.61 23.61
N GLY A 24 -5.30 -23.70 22.64
CA GLY A 24 -5.40 -22.95 21.38
C GLY A 24 -6.54 -23.40 20.48
N GLY A 25 -6.82 -24.70 20.40
CA GLY A 25 -7.91 -25.24 19.58
C GLY A 25 -9.31 -24.91 20.10
N ALA A 26 -9.47 -24.75 21.42
CA ALA A 26 -10.76 -24.44 22.03
C ALA A 26 -11.22 -22.99 21.78
N TRP A 27 -10.29 -22.04 21.54
CA TRP A 27 -10.65 -20.65 21.25
C TRP A 27 -11.05 -20.43 19.78
N VAL A 28 -10.61 -21.27 18.84
CA VAL A 28 -10.95 -21.13 17.41
C VAL A 28 -12.38 -21.59 17.09
N VAL A 29 -13.00 -22.43 17.94
CA VAL A 29 -14.33 -23.00 17.66
C VAL A 29 -15.47 -22.13 18.20
N VAL A 30 -15.21 -21.20 19.13
CA VAL A 30 -16.27 -20.40 19.77
C VAL A 30 -16.68 -19.18 18.92
N ASP A 31 -15.88 -18.75 17.94
CA ASP A 31 -16.16 -17.52 17.18
C ASP A 31 -16.93 -17.73 15.86
N LEU A 32 -17.39 -18.95 15.58
CA LEU A 32 -18.07 -19.29 14.31
C LEU A 32 -19.59 -19.49 14.43
N THR A 33 -20.20 -19.29 15.61
CA THR A 33 -21.60 -19.74 15.80
C THR A 33 -22.58 -18.77 16.48
N THR A 34 -22.23 -17.52 16.74
CA THR A 34 -23.19 -16.54 17.28
C THR A 34 -23.05 -15.18 16.64
N ASP A 35 -23.75 -14.99 15.51
CA ASP A 35 -24.81 -13.97 15.43
C ASP A 35 -25.63 -14.11 14.13
N PRO A 36 -26.94 -14.41 14.22
CA PRO A 36 -27.83 -14.19 13.09
C PRO A 36 -28.04 -12.68 12.93
N PHE A 37 -27.41 -12.11 11.91
CA PHE A 37 -27.61 -10.72 11.49
C PHE A 37 -29.10 -10.34 11.55
N PRO A 38 -29.47 -9.31 12.34
CA PRO A 38 -30.83 -8.80 12.31
C PRO A 38 -31.09 -8.25 10.90
N GLY A 39 -32.20 -8.71 10.32
CA GLY A 39 -32.56 -8.48 8.93
C GLY A 39 -32.45 -7.01 8.51
N TYR A 40 -31.51 -6.74 7.61
CA TYR A 40 -31.62 -5.60 6.72
C TYR A 40 -32.76 -5.89 5.76
N ALA A 41 -33.91 -5.27 6.02
CA ALA A 41 -34.96 -5.13 5.03
C ALA A 41 -34.34 -4.45 3.79
N ILE A 42 -34.32 -5.17 2.67
CA ILE A 42 -33.97 -4.62 1.36
C ILE A 42 -35.16 -3.73 0.94
N GLY A 43 -35.24 -2.55 1.54
CA GLY A 43 -36.09 -1.49 1.05
C GLY A 43 -35.57 -1.07 -0.31
N THR A 44 -36.43 -1.06 -1.32
CA THR A 44 -36.18 -0.50 -2.65
C THR A 44 -36.04 1.04 -2.64
N GLY A 45 -35.71 1.60 -1.47
CA GLY A 45 -35.38 3.01 -1.33
C GLY A 45 -34.07 3.27 -2.04
N THR A 46 -34.09 4.22 -2.97
CA THR A 46 -32.88 4.82 -3.52
C THR A 46 -31.93 5.09 -2.35
N PRO A 47 -30.68 4.58 -2.38
CA PRO A 47 -29.73 4.86 -1.30
C PRO A 47 -29.69 6.38 -1.10
N PRO A 48 -29.64 6.86 0.16
CA PRO A 48 -29.49 8.29 0.40
C PRO A 48 -28.30 8.76 -0.43
N PRO A 49 -28.39 9.92 -1.12
CA PRO A 49 -27.24 10.45 -1.83
C PRO A 49 -26.10 10.49 -0.81
N ARG A 50 -25.01 9.78 -1.13
CA ARG A 50 -23.79 9.89 -0.32
C ARG A 50 -23.49 11.38 -0.21
N PRO A 51 -23.13 11.89 0.97
CA PRO A 51 -22.61 13.25 1.04
C PRO A 51 -21.52 13.33 -0.03
N VAL A 52 -21.61 14.36 -0.88
CA VAL A 52 -20.53 14.68 -1.81
C VAL A 52 -19.40 15.19 -0.92
N ILE A 53 -18.66 14.25 -0.34
CA ILE A 53 -17.36 14.53 0.21
C ILE A 53 -16.54 14.95 -1.01
N ASP A 54 -15.93 16.13 -0.91
CA ASP A 54 -15.02 16.65 -1.93
C ASP A 54 -13.95 15.57 -2.17
N GLU A 55 -13.90 14.95 -3.36
CA GLU A 55 -12.98 13.84 -3.68
C GLU A 55 -11.52 14.25 -3.39
N ARG A 56 -11.24 15.56 -3.47
CA ARG A 56 -9.96 16.17 -3.11
C ARG A 56 -9.62 16.03 -1.62
N HIS A 57 -10.60 16.08 -0.73
CA HIS A 57 -10.39 15.91 0.71
C HIS A 57 -10.05 14.45 1.03
N GLU A 58 -10.77 13.49 0.43
CA GLU A 58 -10.49 12.06 0.60
C GLU A 58 -9.10 11.71 0.06
N VAL A 59 -8.78 12.16 -1.16
CA VAL A 59 -7.44 11.93 -1.73
C VAL A 59 -6.36 12.60 -0.90
N ARG A 60 -6.61 13.78 -0.30
CA ARG A 60 -5.63 14.41 0.60
C ARG A 60 -5.40 13.57 1.86
N GLU A 61 -6.45 12.99 2.43
CA GLU A 61 -6.33 12.09 3.60
C GLU A 61 -5.59 10.79 3.24
N GLU A 62 -5.84 10.22 2.06
CA GLU A 62 -5.12 9.02 1.57
C GLU A 62 -3.66 9.30 1.20
N LEU A 63 -3.36 10.51 0.69
CA LEU A 63 -2.02 10.88 0.28
C LEU A 63 -1.11 11.33 1.41
N ASP A 64 -1.65 11.70 2.57
CA ASP A 64 -0.87 12.20 3.71
C ASP A 64 -1.20 11.52 5.05
N PRO A 65 -1.30 10.17 5.13
CA PRO A 65 -1.61 9.49 6.38
C PRO A 65 -0.45 9.51 7.38
N VAL A 66 0.78 9.67 6.89
CA VAL A 66 2.04 9.68 7.64
C VAL A 66 2.98 10.74 7.06
N GLU A 67 3.88 11.28 7.88
CA GLU A 67 4.90 12.24 7.44
C GLU A 67 5.81 11.60 6.38
N GLY A 68 6.29 12.37 5.39
CA GLY A 68 7.17 11.84 4.33
C GLY A 68 7.26 12.75 3.11
N PRO A 69 7.87 12.30 2.00
CA PRO A 69 7.98 13.10 0.79
C PRO A 69 6.58 13.45 0.28
N PRO A 70 6.31 14.71 -0.11
CA PRO A 70 5.01 15.07 -0.65
C PRO A 70 4.74 14.31 -1.95
N MET A 71 3.53 13.75 -2.08
CA MET A 71 3.17 13.06 -3.32
C MET A 71 3.16 14.05 -4.49
N ALA A 72 3.86 13.70 -5.57
CA ALA A 72 3.88 14.48 -6.80
C ALA A 72 2.97 13.81 -7.83
N LEU A 73 1.90 14.51 -8.21
CA LEU A 73 0.89 14.04 -9.14
C LEU A 73 0.94 14.80 -10.47
N PRO A 74 0.48 14.19 -11.58
CA PRO A 74 0.36 14.90 -12.84
C PRO A 74 -0.72 15.97 -12.72
N GLY A 75 -0.42 17.23 -13.05
CA GLY A 75 -1.41 18.30 -13.02
C GLY A 75 -2.59 18.03 -13.95
N LYS A 76 -2.34 17.33 -15.06
CA LYS A 76 -3.33 16.80 -16.01
C LYS A 76 -2.94 15.39 -16.40
N LEU A 77 -3.91 14.49 -16.51
CA LEU A 77 -3.68 13.14 -17.04
C LEU A 77 -3.45 13.20 -18.55
N PRO A 78 -2.46 12.46 -19.09
CA PRO A 78 -2.37 12.27 -20.53
C PRO A 78 -3.64 11.61 -21.09
N PRO A 79 -4.02 11.89 -22.36
CA PRO A 79 -5.12 11.19 -22.99
C PRO A 79 -4.94 9.66 -22.97
N GLY A 80 -6.01 8.94 -22.67
CA GLY A 80 -5.97 7.47 -22.57
C GLY A 80 -5.58 6.93 -21.20
N TYR A 81 -5.52 7.77 -20.16
CA TYR A 81 -5.36 7.36 -18.76
C TYR A 81 -6.59 7.73 -17.93
N GLY A 82 -6.90 6.88 -16.95
CA GLY A 82 -7.95 7.08 -15.96
C GLY A 82 -7.44 7.77 -14.70
N LEU A 83 -8.35 7.96 -13.74
CA LEU A 83 -7.99 8.43 -12.40
C LEU A 83 -7.15 7.36 -11.69
N PRO A 84 -6.25 7.76 -10.77
CA PRO A 84 -5.54 6.79 -9.95
C PRO A 84 -6.51 5.90 -9.18
N ASP A 85 -6.22 4.61 -9.11
CA ASP A 85 -7.06 3.60 -8.45
C ASP A 85 -6.43 3.01 -7.17
N ASP A 86 -5.16 3.35 -6.91
CA ASP A 86 -4.44 2.99 -5.70
C ASP A 86 -3.46 4.09 -5.30
N TYR A 87 -3.41 4.37 -4.00
CA TYR A 87 -2.39 5.18 -3.34
C TYR A 87 -1.80 4.38 -2.19
N SER A 88 -0.48 4.29 -2.12
CA SER A 88 0.20 3.58 -1.04
C SER A 88 1.50 4.27 -0.64
N ALA A 89 2.02 3.92 0.52
CA ALA A 89 3.29 4.44 1.01
C ALA A 89 4.19 3.29 1.48
N THR A 90 5.47 3.37 1.15
CA THR A 90 6.51 2.56 1.76
C THR A 90 6.97 3.27 3.03
N ALA A 91 6.65 2.72 4.19
CA ALA A 91 7.06 3.28 5.47
C ALA A 91 8.37 2.65 5.97
N GLU A 92 9.19 3.44 6.68
CA GLU A 92 10.36 2.92 7.39
C GLU A 92 9.90 2.09 8.59
N TYR A 93 9.77 0.78 8.40
CA TYR A 93 9.69 -0.12 9.54
C TYR A 93 11.10 -0.31 10.08
N HIS A 94 11.54 0.53 11.01
CA HIS A 94 12.78 0.33 11.73
C HIS A 94 12.74 -1.03 12.47
N ALA A 95 13.19 -2.08 11.79
CA ALA A 95 13.24 -3.46 12.29
C ALA A 95 14.38 -3.66 13.30
N ARG A 96 14.45 -2.81 14.33
CA ARG A 96 15.23 -3.08 15.53
C ARG A 96 14.28 -3.20 16.71
N SER A 97 14.04 -4.46 17.08
CA SER A 97 13.42 -4.97 18.32
C SER A 97 11.89 -5.08 18.36
N PHE A 98 11.45 -6.34 18.28
CA PHE A 98 10.12 -6.92 18.52
C PHE A 98 9.54 -6.66 19.94
N VAL A 99 10.05 -5.66 20.68
CA VAL A 99 9.67 -5.36 22.07
C VAL A 99 9.01 -3.98 22.20
N ARG A 100 8.95 -3.17 21.13
CA ARG A 100 8.42 -1.79 21.17
C ARG A 100 6.93 -1.64 20.84
N GLU A 101 6.22 -2.71 20.50
CA GLU A 101 4.77 -2.66 20.19
C GLU A 101 3.90 -2.34 21.42
N LEU A 102 4.46 -2.39 22.64
CA LEU A 102 3.74 -2.03 23.86
C LEU A 102 4.06 -0.62 24.42
N VAL A 103 4.97 0.17 23.82
CA VAL A 103 5.43 1.42 24.46
C VAL A 103 5.54 2.65 23.53
N LEU A 104 5.39 2.55 22.20
CA LEU A 104 5.57 3.72 21.30
C LEU A 104 4.55 3.68 20.15
N GLY A 105 3.81 4.73 19.83
CA GLY A 105 4.27 6.11 19.70
C GLY A 105 4.94 6.27 18.33
N LYS A 106 4.17 6.15 17.23
CA LYS A 106 3.73 7.28 16.39
C LYS A 106 4.77 7.97 15.48
N ASP A 107 5.95 7.39 15.27
CA ASP A 107 6.93 7.96 14.33
C ASP A 107 7.07 7.08 13.06
N GLU A 108 5.94 6.77 12.41
CA GLU A 108 5.98 6.17 11.07
C GLU A 108 6.17 7.28 10.04
N ARG A 109 7.27 7.21 9.29
CA ARG A 109 7.56 8.10 8.15
C ARG A 109 7.49 7.31 6.85
N ALA A 110 6.81 7.84 5.85
CA ALA A 110 6.89 7.37 4.47
C ALA A 110 8.27 7.72 3.88
N LEU A 111 8.94 6.71 3.35
CA LEU A 111 10.18 6.81 2.59
C LEU A 111 9.91 7.03 1.11
N ALA A 112 8.84 6.38 0.61
CA ALA A 112 8.33 6.60 -0.73
C ALA A 112 6.80 6.54 -0.74
N ARG A 113 6.20 7.23 -1.71
CA ARG A 113 4.77 7.18 -2.00
C ARG A 113 4.53 6.65 -3.40
N HIS A 114 3.44 5.93 -3.57
CA HIS A 114 3.09 5.27 -4.82
C HIS A 114 1.68 5.64 -5.25
N ALA A 115 1.47 5.75 -6.56
CA ALA A 115 0.14 5.79 -7.14
C ALA A 115 0.10 4.94 -8.41
N HIS A 116 -0.96 4.16 -8.58
CA HIS A 116 -1.22 3.48 -9.84
C HIS A 116 -2.22 4.27 -10.68
N ILE A 117 -1.91 4.45 -11.97
CA ILE A 117 -2.74 5.20 -12.92
C ILE A 117 -3.04 4.30 -14.12
N PRO A 118 -4.27 3.74 -14.20
CA PRO A 118 -4.64 2.80 -15.24
C PRO A 118 -4.83 3.51 -16.59
N ALA A 119 -4.62 2.79 -17.69
CA ALA A 119 -4.98 3.23 -19.03
C ALA A 119 -6.48 2.97 -19.28
N THR A 120 -7.21 3.96 -19.82
CA THR A 120 -8.68 3.92 -19.98
C THR A 120 -9.17 2.95 -21.07
N GLY A 121 -8.28 2.26 -21.77
CA GLY A 121 -8.61 1.34 -22.87
C GLY A 121 -7.83 0.03 -22.87
N GLY A 122 -7.15 -0.31 -21.76
CA GLY A 122 -6.41 -1.56 -21.65
C GLY A 122 -7.36 -2.76 -21.54
N THR A 123 -7.18 -3.77 -22.39
CA THR A 123 -7.80 -5.08 -22.15
C THR A 123 -7.11 -5.72 -20.96
N SER A 124 -7.83 -5.93 -19.86
CA SER A 124 -7.36 -6.71 -18.72
C SER A 124 -7.10 -8.16 -19.15
N SER A 125 -5.91 -8.49 -19.64
CA SER A 125 -5.58 -9.84 -20.11
C SER A 125 -5.26 -10.81 -18.94
N GLY A 126 -5.92 -10.63 -17.79
CA GLY A 126 -5.69 -11.43 -16.58
C GLY A 126 -4.55 -10.94 -15.68
N SER A 127 -3.76 -9.95 -16.10
CA SER A 127 -2.62 -9.37 -15.38
C SER A 127 -2.87 -7.97 -14.79
N GLY A 128 -4.10 -7.48 -14.86
CA GLY A 128 -4.52 -6.14 -14.41
C GLY A 128 -4.69 -5.15 -15.58
N PRO A 129 -5.30 -3.97 -15.34
CA PRO A 129 -5.32 -2.91 -16.34
C PRO A 129 -3.89 -2.39 -16.52
N GLY A 130 -3.39 -2.37 -17.76
CA GLY A 130 -2.13 -1.72 -18.07
C GLY A 130 -2.18 -0.22 -17.74
N GLY A 131 -1.05 0.39 -17.41
CA GLY A 131 -1.00 1.78 -16.95
C GLY A 131 0.41 2.23 -16.59
N VAL A 132 0.49 3.10 -15.59
CA VAL A 132 1.74 3.62 -15.05
C VAL A 132 1.68 3.59 -13.53
N SER A 133 2.77 3.15 -12.91
CA SER A 133 3.00 3.36 -11.48
C SER A 133 3.91 4.56 -11.29
N LEU A 134 3.51 5.47 -10.42
CA LEU A 134 4.33 6.57 -9.93
C LEU A 134 4.95 6.12 -8.61
N CYS A 135 6.24 6.35 -8.44
CA CYS A 135 6.94 6.23 -7.17
C CYS A 135 7.62 7.58 -6.87
N VAL A 136 7.37 8.14 -5.70
CA VAL A 136 7.87 9.44 -5.26
C VAL A 136 8.66 9.27 -3.99
N GLU A 137 9.90 9.74 -3.97
CA GLU A 137 10.80 9.72 -2.82
C GLU A 137 11.46 11.10 -2.63
N ASP A 138 12.13 11.31 -1.50
CA ASP A 138 12.98 12.48 -1.32
C ASP A 138 14.17 12.41 -2.31
N ALA A 139 14.43 13.50 -3.04
CA ALA A 139 15.46 13.54 -4.09
C ALA A 139 16.88 13.50 -3.53
N ASP A 140 17.04 13.89 -2.27
CA ASP A 140 18.30 13.90 -1.54
C ASP A 140 18.49 12.64 -0.69
N ASP A 141 17.58 11.66 -0.77
CA ASP A 141 17.72 10.40 -0.06
C ASP A 141 18.78 9.51 -0.74
N ASP A 142 19.66 8.95 0.07
CA ASP A 142 20.73 8.05 -0.36
C ASP A 142 20.18 6.65 -0.66
N GLU A 143 19.05 6.32 -0.03
CA GLU A 143 18.36 5.05 -0.13
C GLU A 143 17.39 5.13 -1.32
N ASN A 144 17.70 4.38 -2.38
CA ASN A 144 16.93 4.37 -3.63
C ASN A 144 15.64 3.53 -3.50
N TRP A 145 14.65 4.07 -2.80
CA TRP A 145 13.33 3.47 -2.54
C TRP A 145 12.47 3.38 -3.80
N CYS A 146 12.69 4.27 -4.76
CA CYS A 146 12.11 4.29 -6.10
C CYS A 146 13.14 3.85 -7.14
N PRO A 147 13.41 2.54 -7.30
CA PRO A 147 14.34 2.08 -8.31
C PRO A 147 13.84 2.42 -9.71
N ALA A 148 14.73 2.98 -10.53
CA ALA A 148 14.44 3.28 -11.93
C ALA A 148 15.29 2.39 -12.84
N LEU A 149 14.66 1.77 -13.84
CA LEU A 149 15.34 1.05 -14.91
C LEU A 149 15.68 2.01 -16.07
N PRO A 150 16.98 2.23 -16.36
CA PRO A 150 17.40 3.10 -17.46
C PRO A 150 16.80 2.65 -18.79
N GLY A 151 16.33 3.60 -19.60
CA GLY A 151 15.74 3.34 -20.91
C GLY A 151 14.28 2.88 -20.89
N ARG A 152 13.79 2.34 -19.76
CA ARG A 152 12.37 2.00 -19.58
C ARG A 152 11.62 3.11 -18.85
N ASP A 153 12.11 3.50 -17.69
CA ASP A 153 11.40 4.38 -16.78
C ASP A 153 11.68 5.85 -17.11
N LEU A 154 10.79 6.75 -16.68
CA LEU A 154 11.02 8.19 -16.74
C LEU A 154 11.28 8.69 -15.33
N VAL A 155 12.36 9.43 -15.15
CA VAL A 155 12.71 10.05 -13.87
C VAL A 155 12.56 11.57 -14.00
N ARG A 156 11.99 12.20 -12.99
CA ARG A 156 11.84 13.65 -12.85
C ARG A 156 12.24 14.05 -11.44
N THR A 157 12.71 15.28 -11.31
CA THR A 157 12.95 15.92 -10.01
C THR A 157 12.10 17.17 -9.93
N LEU A 158 11.36 17.32 -8.84
CA LEU A 158 10.45 18.44 -8.60
C LEU A 158 10.72 18.99 -7.20
N GLY A 159 11.45 20.11 -7.11
CA GLY A 159 11.87 20.63 -5.81
C GLY A 159 12.72 19.60 -5.07
N SER A 160 12.26 19.16 -3.89
CA SER A 160 12.93 18.18 -3.03
C SER A 160 12.51 16.72 -3.29
N VAL A 161 11.63 16.44 -4.27
CA VAL A 161 11.20 15.06 -4.54
C VAL A 161 11.66 14.55 -5.90
N ARG A 162 11.98 13.26 -5.95
CA ARG A 162 12.25 12.50 -7.16
C ARG A 162 11.02 11.66 -7.49
N VAL A 163 10.55 11.77 -8.73
CA VAL A 163 9.40 11.03 -9.27
C VAL A 163 9.90 10.04 -10.31
N VAL A 164 9.63 8.76 -10.08
CA VAL A 164 9.89 7.67 -11.02
C VAL A 164 8.58 7.19 -11.58
N ILE A 165 8.46 7.26 -12.90
CA ILE A 165 7.27 6.90 -13.66
C ILE A 165 7.59 5.57 -14.36
N GLN A 166 6.93 4.52 -13.92
CA GLN A 166 7.18 3.14 -14.32
C GLN A 166 5.99 2.62 -15.13
N PRO A 167 6.14 2.46 -16.46
CA PRO A 167 5.14 1.76 -17.26
C PRO A 167 4.97 0.32 -16.73
N THR A 168 3.72 -0.11 -16.55
CA THR A 168 3.44 -1.52 -16.23
C THR A 168 3.77 -2.44 -17.40
N ILE A 169 3.86 -3.75 -17.16
CA ILE A 169 4.14 -4.72 -18.23
C ILE A 169 3.12 -4.66 -19.38
N ASP A 170 1.85 -4.42 -19.05
CA ASP A 170 0.75 -4.33 -20.02
C ASP A 170 0.43 -2.90 -20.47
N ALA A 171 1.36 -1.96 -20.22
CA ALA A 171 1.14 -0.56 -20.57
C ALA A 171 1.03 -0.38 -22.10
N PRO A 172 0.15 0.51 -22.58
CA PRO A 172 -0.06 0.69 -24.01
C PRO A 172 1.20 1.19 -24.75
N PRO A 173 1.36 0.91 -26.05
CA PRO A 173 2.41 1.54 -26.85
C PRO A 173 2.32 3.08 -26.74
N GLY A 174 3.45 3.76 -26.62
CA GLY A 174 3.47 5.23 -26.55
C GLY A 174 3.35 5.82 -25.13
N VAL A 175 3.33 4.99 -24.07
CA VAL A 175 3.29 5.46 -22.66
C VAL A 175 4.39 6.48 -22.41
N ARG A 176 5.61 6.18 -22.85
CA ARG A 176 6.77 7.04 -22.56
C ARG A 176 6.56 8.44 -23.13
N GLU A 177 6.12 8.54 -24.38
CA GLU A 177 5.86 9.80 -25.08
C GLU A 177 4.70 10.57 -24.42
N ALA A 178 3.62 9.86 -24.05
CA ALA A 178 2.47 10.45 -23.37
C ALA A 178 2.85 11.08 -22.03
N TRP A 179 3.72 10.43 -21.26
CA TRP A 179 4.14 10.88 -19.93
C TRP A 179 5.34 11.82 -19.94
N GLN A 180 6.12 11.86 -21.03
CA GLN A 180 7.34 12.67 -21.10
C GLN A 180 7.07 14.18 -20.99
N SER A 181 5.92 14.64 -21.51
CA SER A 181 5.52 16.05 -21.56
C SER A 181 4.62 16.51 -20.40
N ILE A 182 4.25 15.59 -19.50
CA ILE A 182 3.34 15.89 -18.41
C ILE A 182 4.05 16.71 -17.33
N THR A 183 3.36 17.75 -16.86
CA THR A 183 3.81 18.54 -15.71
C THR A 183 3.34 17.89 -14.43
N PHE A 184 4.27 17.65 -13.52
CA PHE A 184 4.00 17.15 -12.17
C PHE A 184 3.94 18.29 -11.17
N THR A 185 3.18 18.09 -10.10
CA THR A 185 3.03 19.06 -9.03
C THR A 185 2.77 18.35 -7.69
N THR A 186 3.31 18.91 -6.61
CA THR A 186 2.99 18.53 -5.22
C THR A 186 1.83 19.34 -4.65
N ASP A 187 1.34 20.32 -5.42
CA ASP A 187 0.24 21.20 -5.05
C ASP A 187 -1.06 20.62 -5.61
N LEU A 188 -1.85 19.97 -4.75
CA LEU A 188 -3.09 19.30 -5.14
C LEU A 188 -4.08 20.28 -5.80
N ASP A 189 -4.00 21.59 -5.52
CA ASP A 189 -4.85 22.62 -6.14
C ASP A 189 -4.56 22.83 -7.64
N LYS A 190 -3.42 22.35 -8.13
CA LYS A 190 -3.07 22.34 -9.55
C LYS A 190 -3.41 21.04 -10.27
N VAL A 191 -3.91 20.04 -9.55
CA VAL A 191 -4.34 18.75 -10.10
C VAL A 191 -5.79 18.86 -10.57
N THR A 192 -6.00 18.93 -11.88
CA THR A 192 -7.30 19.29 -12.46
C THR A 192 -8.31 18.14 -12.51
N TRP A 193 -7.86 16.91 -12.24
CA TRP A 193 -8.70 15.72 -12.24
C TRP A 193 -9.15 15.31 -10.83
N LEU A 194 -8.64 15.97 -9.78
CA LEU A 194 -9.22 15.94 -8.43
C LEU A 194 -10.32 17.00 -8.39
N HIS A 195 -11.59 16.63 -8.25
CA HIS A 195 -12.71 17.59 -8.29
C HIS A 195 -13.90 17.18 -7.43
#